data_AF-A0A853CGX0-F1
#
_entry.id   AF-A0A853CGX0-F1
#
_cell.length_a   1.000
_cell.length_b   1.000
_cell.length_c   1.000
_cell.angle_alpha   90.00
_cell.angle_beta   90.00
_cell.angle_gamma   90.00
#
_symmetry.space_group_name_H-M   'P 1'
#
loop_
_entity.id
_entity.type
_entity.pdbx_description
1 polymer ?
#
loop_
_entity_poly.entity_id
_entity_poly.type
_entity_poly.pdbx_seq_one_letter_code
_entity_poly.pdbx_strand_id
1 'polypeptide(L)'
;MTAVLLVDEATRRRRSSRLALVLAQHGATRLVPRRSRRRGDVCRAAGLLTALGARVAVRPPSTPWPRPGSGRLVVADRLRPLDELVLRTVVPDRVLPAERAPDLPGPVCPVEVRYRTEDGDDVTRLLGGDLGTAVRRALTLRGLVIEVRLLPHDRWNCTTMSA
;
A
#
# COMPACT_ATOMS: atom_id res chain seq x y z
N MET A 1 -24.59 2.76 10.37
CA MET A 1 -24.18 1.66 9.47
C MET A 1 -24.14 2.23 8.07
N THR A 2 -22.98 2.67 7.58
CA THR A 2 -22.87 3.25 6.24
C THR A 2 -22.79 2.11 5.22
N ALA A 3 -23.60 2.20 4.17
CA ALA A 3 -23.65 1.20 3.11
C ALA A 3 -22.45 1.38 2.19
N VAL A 4 -21.49 0.44 2.27
CA VAL A 4 -20.38 0.39 1.31
C VAL A 4 -20.95 0.22 -0.10
N LEU A 5 -20.73 1.22 -0.95
CA LEU A 5 -21.18 1.16 -2.33
C LEU A 5 -20.31 0.17 -3.12
N LEU A 6 -20.94 -0.93 -3.54
CA LEU A 6 -20.33 -1.92 -4.39
C LEU A 6 -20.38 -1.47 -5.85
N VAL A 7 -19.36 -1.83 -6.63
CA VAL A 7 -19.37 -1.62 -8.08
C VAL A 7 -20.25 -2.65 -8.78
N ASP A 8 -20.78 -2.29 -9.95
CA ASP A 8 -21.48 -3.22 -10.83
C ASP A 8 -20.55 -4.32 -11.38
N GLU A 9 -21.14 -5.42 -11.86
CA GLU A 9 -20.38 -6.57 -12.35
C GLU A 9 -19.59 -6.27 -13.63
N ALA A 10 -20.04 -5.34 -14.49
CA ALA A 10 -19.29 -4.96 -15.69
C ALA A 10 -18.01 -4.19 -15.31
N THR A 11 -18.08 -3.28 -14.35
CA THR A 11 -16.94 -2.58 -13.76
C THR A 11 -15.98 -3.56 -13.09
N ARG A 12 -16.51 -4.50 -12.30
CA ARG A 12 -15.72 -5.56 -11.66
C ARG A 12 -14.97 -6.41 -12.70
N ARG A 13 -15.66 -6.87 -13.75
CA ARG A 13 -15.08 -7.65 -14.85
C ARG A 13 -14.02 -6.87 -15.63
N ARG A 14 -14.25 -5.59 -15.90
CA ARG A 14 -13.26 -4.73 -16.56
C ARG A 14 -11.99 -4.58 -15.71
N ARG A 15 -12.14 -4.38 -14.40
CA ARG A 15 -11.00 -4.30 -13.47
C ARG A 15 -10.26 -5.63 -13.36
N SER A 16 -10.96 -6.76 -13.29
CA SER A 16 -10.32 -8.08 -13.24
C SER A 16 -9.55 -8.39 -14.53
N SER A 17 -10.08 -8.06 -15.70
CA SER A 17 -9.37 -8.20 -16.98
C SER A 17 -8.12 -7.32 -17.04
N ARG A 18 -8.19 -6.07 -16.56
CA ARG A 18 -7.02 -5.19 -16.47
C ARG A 18 -5.97 -5.74 -15.53
N LEU A 19 -6.38 -6.27 -14.38
CA LEU A 19 -5.48 -6.88 -13.41
C LEU A 19 -4.77 -8.10 -14.03
N ALA A 20 -5.51 -8.98 -14.71
CA ALA A 20 -4.96 -10.13 -15.41
C ALA A 20 -3.94 -9.70 -16.49
N LEU A 21 -4.25 -8.65 -17.26
CA LEU A 21 -3.34 -8.10 -18.27
C LEU A 21 -2.04 -7.57 -17.64
N VAL A 22 -2.13 -6.82 -16.54
CA VAL A 22 -0.95 -6.30 -15.83
C VAL A 22 -0.07 -7.45 -15.33
N LEU A 23 -0.67 -8.48 -14.74
CA LEU A 23 0.05 -9.67 -14.29
C LEU A 23 0.72 -10.42 -15.45
N ALA A 24 0.03 -10.59 -16.58
CA ALA A 24 0.58 -11.23 -17.78
C ALA A 24 1.77 -10.45 -18.36
N GLN A 25 1.66 -9.13 -18.50
CA GLN A 25 2.76 -8.25 -18.92
C GLN A 25 3.95 -8.35 -17.95
N HIS A 26 3.70 -8.56 -16.65
CA HIS A 26 4.76 -8.76 -15.67
C HIS A 26 5.49 -10.08 -15.81
N GLY A 27 4.80 -11.14 -16.21
CA GLY A 27 5.42 -12.41 -16.60
C GLY A 27 6.29 -12.25 -17.84
N ALA A 28 5.76 -11.63 -18.90
CA ALA A 28 6.45 -11.42 -20.17
C ALA A 28 7.74 -10.58 -20.02
N THR A 29 7.70 -9.53 -19.19
CA THR A 29 8.87 -8.67 -18.94
C THR A 29 9.98 -9.32 -18.11
N ARG A 30 9.81 -10.57 -17.64
CA ARG A 30 10.93 -11.37 -17.10
C ARG A 30 11.88 -11.86 -18.20
N LEU A 31 11.45 -11.80 -19.46
CA LEU A 31 12.20 -12.26 -20.63
C LEU A 31 13.06 -11.16 -21.29
N VAL A 32 13.05 -9.93 -20.76
CA VAL A 32 13.77 -8.78 -21.33
C VAL A 32 14.73 -8.20 -20.29
N PRO A 33 15.99 -7.86 -20.66
CA PRO A 33 16.92 -7.16 -19.77
C PRO A 33 16.33 -5.83 -19.31
N ARG A 34 16.22 -5.62 -18.00
CA ARG A 34 15.57 -4.43 -17.42
C ARG A 34 16.58 -3.35 -17.04
N ARG A 35 16.29 -2.08 -17.39
CA ARG A 35 16.77 -0.90 -16.65
C ARG A 35 16.31 -0.98 -15.17
N SER A 36 17.01 -0.29 -14.27
CA SER A 36 16.93 -0.38 -12.79
C SER A 36 15.68 -1.09 -12.23
N ARG A 37 15.89 -2.24 -11.55
CA ARG A 37 14.83 -3.09 -10.95
C ARG A 37 13.77 -2.28 -10.20
N ARG A 38 14.21 -1.27 -9.43
CA ARG A 38 13.36 -0.40 -8.61
C ARG A 38 12.26 0.31 -9.41
N ARG A 39 12.58 0.92 -10.55
CA ARG A 39 11.55 1.63 -11.37
C ARG A 39 10.52 0.64 -11.91
N GLY A 40 10.96 -0.53 -12.34
CA GLY A 40 10.07 -1.60 -12.82
C GLY A 40 9.09 -2.05 -11.74
N ASP A 41 9.55 -2.21 -10.50
CA ASP A 41 8.70 -2.65 -9.39
C ASP A 41 7.71 -1.57 -8.94
N VAL A 42 8.11 -0.29 -8.95
CA VAL A 42 7.20 0.85 -8.69
C VAL A 42 6.10 0.92 -9.73
N CYS A 43 6.46 0.90 -11.04
CA CYS A 43 5.48 0.97 -12.12
C CYS A 43 4.53 -0.23 -12.09
N ARG A 44 5.03 -1.42 -11.73
CA ARG A 44 4.24 -2.63 -11.52
C ARG A 44 3.21 -2.45 -10.40
N ALA A 45 3.67 -2.01 -9.23
CA ALA A 45 2.77 -1.78 -8.10
C ALA A 45 1.71 -0.72 -8.44
N ALA A 46 2.11 0.40 -9.07
CA ALA A 46 1.18 1.44 -9.51
C ALA A 46 0.16 0.92 -10.54
N GLY A 47 0.59 0.08 -11.49
CA GLY A 47 -0.30 -0.55 -12.46
C GLY A 47 -1.33 -1.48 -11.83
N LEU A 48 -0.92 -2.28 -10.83
CA LEU A 48 -1.83 -3.13 -10.06
C LEU A 48 -2.85 -2.31 -9.28
N LEU A 49 -2.43 -1.26 -8.57
CA LEU A 49 -3.33 -0.37 -7.82
C LEU A 49 -4.32 0.35 -8.75
N THR A 50 -3.84 0.80 -9.92
CA THR A 50 -4.68 1.41 -10.95
C THR A 50 -5.71 0.42 -11.51
N ALA A 51 -5.32 -0.84 -11.73
CA ALA A 51 -6.23 -1.89 -12.20
C ALA A 51 -7.33 -2.20 -11.17
N LEU A 52 -7.02 -2.14 -9.88
CA LEU A 52 -8.00 -2.24 -8.79
C LEU A 52 -8.95 -1.04 -8.74
N GLY A 53 -8.62 0.07 -9.41
CA GLY A 53 -9.34 1.33 -9.30
C GLY A 53 -9.07 2.07 -7.98
N ALA A 54 -7.93 1.79 -7.35
CA ALA A 54 -7.52 2.43 -6.11
C ALA A 54 -6.82 3.77 -6.38
N ARG A 55 -7.14 4.79 -5.58
CA ARG A 55 -6.38 6.05 -5.49
C ARG A 55 -5.47 6.00 -4.27
N VAL A 56 -4.20 6.38 -4.43
CA VAL A 56 -3.26 6.51 -3.31
C VAL A 56 -3.20 7.97 -2.89
N ALA A 57 -3.50 8.25 -1.62
CA ALA A 57 -3.40 9.57 -1.03
C ALA A 57 -2.31 9.58 0.02
N VAL A 58 -1.25 10.35 -0.20
CA VAL A 58 -0.14 10.49 0.75
C VAL A 58 -0.39 11.69 1.64
N ARG A 59 -0.42 11.47 2.95
CA ARG A 59 -0.51 12.52 3.97
C ARG A 59 0.90 12.77 4.52
N PRO A 60 1.48 13.95 4.25
CA PRO A 60 2.81 14.27 4.75
C PRO A 60 2.80 14.39 6.28
N PRO A 61 3.96 14.21 6.93
CA PRO A 61 4.10 14.43 8.36
C PRO A 61 4.12 15.93 8.66
N SER A 62 3.82 16.30 9.91
CA SER A 62 4.03 17.66 10.40
C SER A 62 5.51 18.02 10.59
N THR A 63 6.40 17.03 10.57
CA THR A 63 7.85 17.20 10.65
C THR A 63 8.54 16.77 9.34
N PRO A 64 9.72 17.31 9.00
CA PRO A 64 10.43 16.93 7.79
C PRO A 64 10.68 15.41 7.73
N TRP A 65 10.18 14.77 6.66
CA TRP A 65 10.46 13.37 6.41
C TRP A 65 11.91 13.19 5.94
N PRO A 66 12.63 12.16 6.43
CA PRO A 66 13.98 11.91 5.98
C PRO A 66 14.03 11.58 4.50
N ARG A 67 15.15 11.96 3.88
CA ARG A 67 15.38 11.72 2.46
C ARG A 67 15.61 10.22 2.21
N PRO A 68 15.19 9.73 1.04
CA PRO A 68 15.46 8.36 0.62
C PRO A 68 16.96 8.02 0.70
N GLY A 69 17.30 6.81 1.16
CA GLY A 69 18.69 6.38 1.26
C GLY A 69 19.48 6.97 2.44
N SER A 70 18.82 7.64 3.39
CA SER A 70 19.47 8.16 4.61
C SER A 70 19.82 7.07 5.64
N GLY A 71 19.70 5.79 5.30
CA GLY A 71 19.89 4.66 6.22
C GLY A 71 18.82 4.50 7.29
N ARG A 72 17.70 5.25 7.22
CA ARG A 72 16.59 5.14 8.17
C ARG A 72 15.61 4.05 7.77
N LEU A 73 15.03 3.39 8.76
CA LEU A 73 14.13 2.25 8.54
C LEU A 73 12.69 2.73 8.55
N VAL A 74 11.93 2.38 7.51
CA VAL A 74 10.51 2.71 7.44
C VAL A 74 9.71 1.56 8.04
N VAL A 75 8.87 1.88 9.02
CA VAL A 75 8.16 0.88 9.81
C VAL A 75 6.67 1.09 9.69
N ALA A 76 5.94 0.07 9.26
CA ALA A 76 4.50 0.12 9.18
C ALA A 76 3.86 -0.50 10.44
N ASP A 77 2.87 0.18 11.03
CA ASP A 77 2.08 -0.35 12.16
C ASP A 77 1.53 -1.75 11.83
N ARG A 78 1.02 -1.91 10.61
CA ARG A 78 0.67 -3.20 10.03
C ARG A 78 1.16 -3.26 8.61
N LEU A 79 1.70 -4.42 8.24
CA LEU A 79 2.17 -4.67 6.89
C LEU A 79 1.36 -5.81 6.27
N ARG A 80 0.20 -5.49 5.71
CA ARG A 80 -0.57 -6.45 4.91
C ARG A 80 0.06 -6.59 3.51
N PRO A 81 -0.20 -7.70 2.80
CA PRO A 81 0.29 -7.87 1.43
C PRO A 81 -0.10 -6.74 0.46
N LEU A 82 -1.27 -6.13 0.65
CA LEU A 82 -1.70 -4.98 -0.15
C LEU A 82 -0.97 -3.68 0.26
N ASP A 83 -0.62 -3.53 1.56
CA ASP A 83 0.17 -2.40 2.07
C ASP A 83 1.57 -2.40 1.44
N GLU A 84 2.17 -3.58 1.24
CA GLU A 84 3.48 -3.71 0.59
C GLU A 84 3.49 -3.13 -0.84
N LEU A 85 2.42 -3.38 -1.62
CA LEU A 85 2.27 -2.80 -2.96
C LEU A 85 2.18 -1.28 -2.91
N VAL A 86 1.37 -0.76 -1.99
CA VAL A 86 1.15 0.67 -1.81
C VAL A 86 2.44 1.36 -1.38
N LEU A 87 3.09 0.84 -0.35
CA LEU A 87 4.31 1.41 0.20
C LEU A 87 5.46 1.35 -0.79
N ARG A 88 5.51 0.35 -1.68
CA ARG A 88 6.49 0.32 -2.78
C ARG A 88 6.34 1.48 -3.77
N THR A 89 5.15 2.10 -3.87
CA THR A 89 4.92 3.28 -4.73
C THR A 89 5.21 4.60 -4.03
N VAL A 90 5.05 4.65 -2.70
CA VAL A 90 5.14 5.89 -1.90
C VAL A 90 6.50 6.04 -1.24
N VAL A 91 7.02 4.94 -0.71
CA VAL A 91 8.25 4.91 0.07
C VAL A 91 9.36 4.26 -0.76
N PRO A 92 10.48 4.95 -0.95
CA PRO A 92 11.59 4.43 -1.74
C PRO A 92 12.44 3.39 -1.03
N ASP A 93 12.48 3.47 0.30
CA ASP A 93 13.25 2.59 1.18
C ASP A 93 12.48 1.30 1.52
N ARG A 94 13.20 0.33 2.08
CA ARG A 94 12.60 -0.93 2.53
C ARG A 94 11.68 -0.66 3.71
N VAL A 95 10.42 -1.09 3.58
CA VAL A 95 9.46 -1.05 4.69
C VAL A 95 9.49 -2.39 5.42
N LEU A 96 9.50 -2.31 6.75
CA LEU A 96 9.45 -3.43 7.66
C LEU A 96 8.20 -3.32 8.53
N PRO A 97 7.66 -4.45 9.01
CA PRO A 97 6.55 -4.42 9.93
C PRO A 97 7.00 -4.02 11.34
N ALA A 98 6.13 -3.38 12.12
CA ALA A 98 6.45 -2.81 13.43
C ALA A 98 7.02 -3.81 14.43
N GLU A 99 6.57 -5.05 14.40
CA GLU A 99 7.10 -6.12 15.26
C GLU A 99 8.58 -6.41 15.03
N ARG A 100 9.15 -6.04 13.88
CA ARG A 100 10.58 -6.22 13.58
C ARG A 100 11.44 -5.01 13.93
N ALA A 101 10.83 -3.89 14.30
CA ALA A 101 11.57 -2.67 14.57
C ALA A 101 12.44 -2.70 15.84
N PRO A 102 12.06 -3.37 16.96
CA PRO A 102 12.88 -3.40 18.17
C PRO A 102 14.29 -3.98 17.95
N ASP A 103 14.45 -4.88 16.97
CA ASP A 103 15.69 -5.59 16.71
C ASP A 103 16.63 -4.84 15.76
N LEU A 104 16.27 -3.63 15.32
CA LEU A 104 16.98 -2.93 14.26
C LEU A 104 17.69 -1.67 14.76
N PRO A 105 18.98 -1.50 14.41
CA PRO A 105 19.69 -0.29 14.75
C PRO A 105 19.26 0.88 13.84
N GLY A 106 18.87 2.00 14.45
CA GLY A 106 18.74 3.29 13.76
C GLY A 106 17.39 4.00 13.92
N PRO A 107 17.26 5.21 13.36
CA PRO A 107 16.03 5.99 13.47
C PRO A 107 14.90 5.36 12.65
N VAL A 108 13.76 5.15 13.30
CA VAL A 108 12.54 4.59 12.68
C VAL A 108 11.67 5.70 12.10
N CYS A 109 11.12 5.47 10.93
CA CYS A 109 10.23 6.37 10.21
C CYS A 109 8.86 5.70 10.07
N PRO A 110 7.92 5.99 10.98
CA PRO A 110 6.68 5.24 11.04
C PRO A 110 5.70 5.62 9.92
N VAL A 111 5.05 4.63 9.34
CA VAL A 111 4.02 4.81 8.33
C VAL A 111 2.76 4.06 8.69
N GLU A 112 1.62 4.66 8.40
CA GLU A 112 0.32 4.05 8.60
C GLU A 112 -0.40 3.95 7.26
N VAL A 113 -1.00 2.79 6.98
CA VAL A 113 -1.80 2.57 5.78
C VAL A 113 -3.24 2.29 6.18
N ARG A 114 -4.14 3.18 5.75
CA ARG A 114 -5.59 3.06 5.96
C ARG A 114 -6.32 2.92 4.64
N TYR A 115 -7.42 2.18 4.66
CA TYR A 115 -8.27 2.01 3.49
C TYR A 115 -9.62 2.63 3.76
N ARG A 116 -10.05 3.51 2.86
CA ARG A 116 -11.38 4.08 2.91
C ARG A 116 -12.03 4.14 1.54
N THR A 117 -13.32 4.38 1.47
CA THR A 117 -13.99 4.81 0.24
C THR A 117 -13.84 6.32 0.03
N GLU A 118 -14.11 6.80 -1.18
CA GLU A 118 -14.23 8.23 -1.49
C GLU A 118 -15.28 8.90 -0.60
N ASP A 119 -16.34 8.15 -0.23
CA ASP A 119 -17.41 8.56 0.69
C ASP A 119 -16.97 8.62 2.17
N GLY A 120 -15.78 8.11 2.48
CA GLY A 120 -15.18 8.18 3.82
C GLY A 120 -15.33 6.92 4.68
N ASP A 121 -15.92 5.84 4.15
CA ASP A 121 -16.11 4.60 4.90
C ASP A 121 -14.79 3.89 5.15
N ASP A 122 -14.47 3.57 6.40
CA ASP A 122 -13.31 2.75 6.73
C ASP A 122 -13.55 1.29 6.33
N VAL A 123 -12.78 0.83 5.34
CA VAL A 123 -12.83 -0.54 4.80
C VAL A 123 -11.54 -1.32 5.14
N THR A 124 -10.74 -0.82 6.08
CA THR A 124 -9.46 -1.41 6.49
C THR A 124 -9.64 -2.84 6.99
N ARG A 125 -10.68 -3.11 7.79
CA ARG A 125 -10.99 -4.47 8.26
C ARG A 125 -11.46 -5.38 7.13
N LEU A 126 -12.24 -4.84 6.18
CA LEU A 126 -12.72 -5.59 5.02
C LEU A 126 -11.57 -6.07 4.14
N LEU A 127 -10.52 -5.27 3.97
CA LEU A 127 -9.36 -5.61 3.15
C LEU A 127 -8.27 -6.40 3.89
N GLY A 128 -8.56 -6.95 5.07
CA GLY A 128 -7.67 -7.88 5.76
C GLY A 128 -7.63 -9.29 5.13
N GLY A 129 -6.63 -10.08 5.51
CA GLY A 129 -6.41 -11.45 5.03
C GLY A 129 -5.26 -11.55 4.02
N ASP A 130 -5.28 -12.64 3.23
CA ASP A 130 -4.29 -12.85 2.16
C ASP A 130 -4.48 -11.87 1.00
N LEU A 131 -3.44 -11.71 0.18
CA LEU A 131 -3.44 -10.78 -0.95
C LEU A 131 -4.59 -11.05 -1.94
N GLY A 132 -4.87 -12.32 -2.23
CA GLY A 132 -5.90 -12.69 -3.20
C GLY A 132 -7.30 -12.33 -2.71
N THR A 133 -7.58 -12.55 -1.43
CA THR A 133 -8.82 -12.13 -0.79
C THR A 133 -8.94 -10.61 -0.73
N ALA A 134 -7.88 -9.90 -0.33
CA ALA A 134 -7.85 -8.45 -0.32
C ALA A 134 -8.09 -7.86 -1.72
N VAL A 135 -7.46 -8.41 -2.76
CA VAL A 135 -7.66 -8.03 -4.17
C VAL A 135 -9.10 -8.27 -4.61
N ARG A 136 -9.66 -9.46 -4.35
CA ARG A 136 -11.04 -9.80 -4.73
C ARG A 136 -12.06 -8.85 -4.09
N ARG A 137 -11.84 -8.48 -2.82
CA ARG A 137 -12.68 -7.49 -2.12
C ARG A 137 -12.45 -6.07 -2.64
N ALA A 138 -11.22 -5.67 -2.91
CA ALA A 138 -10.93 -4.36 -3.49
C ALA A 138 -11.61 -4.16 -4.86
N LEU A 139 -11.68 -5.22 -5.68
CA LEU A 139 -12.36 -5.19 -6.97
C LEU A 139 -13.86 -4.88 -6.86
N THR A 140 -14.51 -5.19 -5.74
CA THR A 140 -15.94 -4.92 -5.52
C THR A 140 -16.19 -3.52 -4.93
N LEU A 141 -15.15 -2.81 -4.47
CA LEU A 141 -15.30 -1.50 -3.85
C LEU A 141 -15.37 -0.38 -4.88
N ARG A 142 -16.30 0.55 -4.69
CA ARG A 142 -16.32 1.81 -5.43
C ARG A 142 -15.47 2.86 -4.71
N GLY A 143 -14.73 3.65 -5.47
CA GLY A 143 -13.96 4.77 -4.94
C GLY A 143 -12.93 4.38 -3.88
N LEU A 144 -12.21 3.27 -4.04
CA LEU A 144 -11.21 2.86 -3.04
C LEU A 144 -10.08 3.91 -2.96
N VAL A 145 -9.88 4.46 -1.76
CA VAL A 145 -8.79 5.36 -1.42
C VAL A 145 -7.89 4.67 -0.39
N ILE A 146 -6.60 4.60 -0.70
CA ILE A 146 -5.58 4.09 0.19
C ILE A 146 -4.81 5.29 0.72
N GLU A 147 -5.02 5.60 2.00
CA GLU A 147 -4.32 6.68 2.67
C GLU A 147 -3.03 6.18 3.29
N VAL A 148 -1.91 6.77 2.89
CA VAL A 148 -0.60 6.53 3.48
C VAL A 148 -0.24 7.74 4.31
N ARG A 149 -0.16 7.58 5.63
CA ARG A 149 0.23 8.65 6.55
C ARG A 149 1.68 8.43 6.95
N LEU A 150 2.50 9.44 6.70
CA LEU A 150 3.87 9.50 7.21
C LEU A 150 3.80 10.09 8.62
N LEU A 151 4.21 9.33 9.63
CA LEU A 151 4.05 9.70 11.05
C LEU A 151 5.35 10.26 11.62
N PRO A 152 5.33 11.32 12.43
CA PRO A 152 6.55 11.93 12.99
C PRO A 152 7.49 10.89 13.63
N HIS A 153 8.77 10.93 13.28
CA HIS A 153 9.78 9.94 13.72
C HIS A 153 10.16 10.08 15.21
N ASP A 154 9.86 11.23 15.81
CA ASP A 154 10.04 11.56 17.22
C ASP A 154 8.92 10.99 18.13
N ARG A 155 7.80 10.55 17.55
CA ARG A 155 6.66 9.99 18.29
C ARG A 155 6.67 8.47 18.44
N TRP A 156 7.70 7.78 17.97
CA TRP A 156 7.75 6.32 18.01
C TRP A 156 8.16 5.81 19.40
N ASN A 157 7.21 5.80 20.34
CA ASN A 157 7.32 5.05 21.59
C ASN A 157 6.69 3.67 21.38
N CYS A 158 7.48 2.61 21.49
CA CYS A 158 7.04 1.21 21.37
C CYS A 158 5.86 0.87 22.31
N THR A 159 5.58 1.68 23.33
CA THR A 159 4.52 1.48 24.31
C THR A 159 3.12 1.84 23.80
N THR A 160 2.98 2.66 22.77
CA THR A 160 1.66 3.20 22.35
C THR A 160 0.93 2.31 21.32
N MET A 161 1.53 1.20 20.89
CA MET A 161 1.01 0.38 19.77
C MET A 161 0.32 -0.93 20.19
N SER A 162 0.17 -1.20 21.48
CA SER A 162 -0.52 -2.41 22.00
C SER A 162 -2.00 -2.21 22.35
N ALA A 163 -2.67 -1.17 21.83
CA ALA A 163 -4.09 -0.90 22.11
C ALA A 163 -4.97 -1.00 20.85
#